data_AF-A0A8H5CKV9-F1
#
_entry.id   AF-A0A8H5CKV9-F1
#
_cell.length_a   1.000
_cell.length_b   1.000
_cell.length_c   1.000
_cell.angle_alpha   90.00
_cell.angle_beta   90.00
_cell.angle_gamma   90.00
#
_symmetry.space_group_name_H-M   'P 1'
#
loop_
_entity.id
_entity.type
_entity.pdbx_description
1 polymer ?
#
loop_
_entity_poly.entity_id
_entity_poly.type
_entity_poly.pdbx_seq_one_letter_code
_entity_poly.pdbx_strand_id
1 'polypeptide(L)'
;MGSLLLSAGEKGKRHCLPHASIMIHQPSGGASGQASDIAIHAKEILRIRELLTGIYQKHCERPGESVEDGLKRFETALERDYFMTGD
;
A
#
# COMPACT_ATOMS: atom_id res chain seq x y z
N MET A 1 7.27 1.70 1.93
CA MET A 1 6.94 3.14 2.12
C MET A 1 7.40 4.05 0.98
N GLY A 2 8.58 3.87 0.36
CA GLY A 2 9.04 4.77 -0.71
C GLY A 2 8.11 4.84 -1.94
N SER A 3 7.55 3.70 -2.35
CA SER A 3 6.54 3.59 -3.42
C SER A 3 5.27 4.39 -3.17
N LEU A 4 4.85 4.54 -1.90
CA LEU A 4 3.68 5.34 -1.52
C LEU A 4 3.97 6.83 -1.71
N LEU A 5 5.16 7.29 -1.36
CA LEU A 5 5.56 8.67 -1.59
C LEU A 5 5.70 8.97 -3.10
N LEU A 6 6.24 8.03 -3.87
CA LEU A 6 6.29 8.11 -5.33
C LEU A 6 4.88 8.24 -5.93
N SER A 7 3.92 7.42 -5.48
CA SER A 7 2.55 7.46 -6.00
C SER A 7 1.78 8.72 -5.57
N ALA A 8 2.10 9.29 -4.42
CA ALA A 8 1.45 10.47 -3.85
C ALA A 8 1.79 11.80 -4.57
N GLY A 9 2.77 11.82 -5.47
CA GLY A 9 3.09 12.99 -6.29
C GLY A 9 1.96 13.41 -7.23
N GLU A 10 2.03 14.66 -7.72
CA GLU A 10 1.05 15.22 -8.66
C GLU A 10 0.90 14.35 -9.92
N LYS A 11 -0.34 14.17 -10.42
CA LYS A 11 -0.64 13.29 -11.55
C LYS A 11 0.11 13.80 -12.79
N GLY A 12 0.82 12.90 -13.47
CA GLY A 12 1.67 13.23 -14.62
C GLY A 12 3.08 13.75 -14.27
N LYS A 13 3.41 13.94 -12.98
CA LYS A 13 4.75 14.38 -12.51
C LYS A 13 5.47 13.35 -11.64
N ARG A 14 5.03 12.09 -11.71
CA ARG A 14 5.61 10.97 -10.96
C ARG A 14 6.56 10.23 -11.89
N HIS A 15 7.85 10.31 -11.61
CA HIS A 15 8.90 9.79 -12.48
C HIS A 15 9.81 8.83 -11.72
N CYS A 16 10.32 7.84 -12.44
CA CYS A 16 11.40 6.98 -12.01
C CYS A 16 12.33 6.72 -13.21
N LEU A 17 13.57 6.31 -12.95
CA LEU A 17 14.50 5.93 -14.01
C LEU A 17 14.14 4.54 -14.56
N PRO A 18 14.52 4.20 -15.81
CA PRO A 18 14.17 2.91 -16.43
C PRO A 18 14.58 1.67 -15.61
N HIS A 19 15.69 1.75 -14.89
CA HIS A 19 16.21 0.64 -14.07
C HIS A 19 15.75 0.69 -12.60
N ALA A 20 14.77 1.55 -12.27
CA ALA A 20 14.20 1.57 -10.93
C ALA A 20 13.40 0.30 -10.66
N SER A 21 13.45 -0.18 -9.42
CA SER A 21 12.55 -1.19 -8.89
C SER A 21 11.61 -0.57 -7.87
N ILE A 22 10.32 -0.82 -8.04
CA ILE A 22 9.27 -0.37 -7.13
C ILE A 22 8.71 -1.62 -6.45
N MET A 23 8.63 -1.58 -5.12
CA MET A 23 8.03 -2.66 -4.34
C MET A 23 6.93 -2.10 -3.44
N ILE A 24 5.81 -2.81 -3.40
CA ILE A 24 4.72 -2.56 -2.46
C ILE A 24 4.50 -3.82 -1.61
N HIS A 25 4.15 -3.61 -0.34
CA HIS A 25 3.76 -4.68 0.57
C HIS A 25 2.94 -4.11 1.73
N GLN A 26 2.32 -5.01 2.49
CA GLN A 26 1.59 -4.69 3.70
C GLN A 26 2.53 -4.12 4.78
N PRO A 27 2.00 -3.32 5.72
CA PRO A 27 2.76 -2.94 6.91
C PRO A 27 3.15 -4.20 7.69
N SER A 28 4.38 -4.22 8.19
CA SER A 28 4.87 -5.27 9.09
C SER A 28 4.96 -4.73 10.51
N GLY A 29 4.72 -5.59 11.49
CA GLY A 29 4.84 -5.25 12.90
C GLY A 29 4.85 -6.48 13.79
N GLY A 30 5.05 -6.27 15.08
CA GLY A 30 4.98 -7.30 16.10
C GLY A 30 4.48 -6.69 17.40
N ALA A 31 3.81 -7.49 18.22
CA ALA A 31 3.29 -7.07 19.52
C ALA A 31 3.52 -8.17 20.55
N SER A 32 3.83 -7.77 21.77
CA SER A 32 4.01 -8.65 22.92
C SER A 32 3.57 -7.91 24.18
N GLY A 33 2.98 -8.61 25.14
CA GLY A 33 2.50 -7.98 26.38
C GLY A 33 1.23 -8.64 26.89
N GLN A 34 0.42 -7.88 27.63
CA GLN A 34 -0.87 -8.37 28.06
C GLN A 34 -1.79 -8.58 26.86
N ALA A 35 -2.81 -9.41 27.02
CA ALA A 35 -3.77 -9.69 25.95
C ALA A 35 -4.40 -8.40 25.39
N SER A 36 -4.69 -7.42 26.25
CA SER A 36 -5.23 -6.11 25.85
C SER A 36 -4.26 -5.33 24.96
N ASP A 37 -2.97 -5.31 25.29
CA ASP A 37 -1.95 -4.60 24.50
C ASP A 37 -1.78 -5.24 23.13
N ILE A 38 -1.71 -6.58 23.08
CA ILE A 38 -1.63 -7.33 21.82
C ILE A 38 -2.84 -7.00 20.93
N ALA A 39 -4.05 -6.99 21.50
CA ALA A 39 -5.27 -6.68 20.77
C ALA A 39 -5.28 -5.24 20.23
N ILE A 40 -4.82 -4.26 21.02
CA ILE A 40 -4.72 -2.86 20.60
C ILE A 40 -3.77 -2.73 19.41
N HIS A 41 -2.58 -3.33 19.48
CA HIS A 41 -1.60 -3.24 18.40
C HIS A 41 -2.03 -4.01 17.15
N ALA A 42 -2.66 -5.18 17.30
CA ALA A 42 -3.21 -5.91 16.16
C ALA A 42 -4.28 -5.08 15.43
N LYS A 43 -5.20 -4.44 16.19
CA LYS A 43 -6.21 -3.56 15.62
C LYS A 43 -5.58 -2.36 14.88
N GLU A 44 -4.53 -1.78 15.43
CA GLU A 44 -3.85 -0.64 14.81
C GLU A 44 -3.13 -1.03 13.52
N ILE A 45 -2.47 -2.19 13.46
CA ILE A 45 -1.85 -2.70 12.23
C ILE A 45 -2.90 -2.92 11.14
N LEU A 46 -4.06 -3.48 11.47
CA LEU A 46 -5.16 -3.64 10.51
C LEU A 46 -5.68 -2.29 10.01
N ARG A 47 -5.87 -1.32 10.90
CA ARG A 47 -6.27 0.04 10.54
C ARG A 47 -5.25 0.71 9.59
N ILE A 48 -3.96 0.56 9.86
CA ILE A 48 -2.89 1.08 9.00
C ILE A 48 -2.91 0.39 7.64
N ARG A 49 -3.08 -0.94 7.60
CA ARG A 49 -3.19 -1.71 6.35
C ARG A 49 -4.33 -1.16 5.48
N GLU A 50 -5.53 -1.02 6.03
CA GLU A 50 -6.69 -0.47 5.32
C GLU A 50 -6.43 0.95 4.80
N LEU A 51 -5.85 1.81 5.65
CA LEU A 51 -5.51 3.18 5.27
C LEU A 51 -4.52 3.22 4.10
N LEU A 52 -3.45 2.43 4.15
CA LEU A 52 -2.44 2.38 3.10
C LEU A 52 -3.02 1.87 1.78
N THR A 53 -3.85 0.83 1.82
CA THR A 53 -4.57 0.32 0.65
C THR A 53 -5.43 1.42 0.02
N GLY A 54 -6.20 2.16 0.82
CA GLY A 54 -7.01 3.27 0.33
C GLY A 54 -6.19 4.40 -0.31
N ILE A 55 -5.02 4.71 0.26
CA ILE A 55 -4.10 5.71 -0.32
C ILE A 55 -3.58 5.23 -1.68
N TYR A 56 -3.16 3.98 -1.80
CA TYR A 56 -2.72 3.44 -3.09
C TYR A 56 -3.85 3.43 -4.12
N GLN A 57 -5.06 3.01 -3.75
CA GLN A 57 -6.21 3.03 -4.63
C GLN A 57 -6.47 4.45 -5.15
N LYS A 58 -6.50 5.45 -4.26
CA LYS A 58 -6.72 6.85 -4.62
C LYS A 58 -5.69 7.39 -5.61
N HIS A 59 -4.40 7.08 -5.40
CA HIS A 59 -3.33 7.64 -6.23
C HIS A 59 -3.04 6.83 -7.50
N CYS A 60 -3.43 5.55 -7.53
CA CYS A 60 -3.11 4.63 -8.61
C CYS A 60 -4.36 3.93 -9.18
N GLU A 61 -5.47 4.66 -9.23
CA GLU A 61 -6.69 4.26 -9.95
C GLU A 61 -6.40 4.02 -11.43
N ARG A 62 -7.09 3.05 -12.02
CA ARG A 62 -7.07 2.84 -13.47
C ARG A 62 -8.28 3.53 -14.11
N PRO A 63 -8.15 4.10 -15.32
CA PRO A 63 -9.31 4.65 -16.03
C PRO A 63 -10.43 3.62 -16.16
N GLY A 64 -11.63 3.98 -15.69
CA GLY A 64 -12.82 3.11 -15.74
C GLY A 64 -12.91 2.04 -14.64
N GLU A 65 -11.94 1.98 -13.72
CA GLU A 65 -11.97 1.07 -12.56
C GLU A 65 -12.87 1.63 -11.45
N SER A 66 -13.72 0.79 -10.87
CA SER A 66 -14.51 1.16 -9.68
C SER A 66 -13.60 1.29 -8.45
N VAL A 67 -14.03 2.03 -7.43
CA VAL A 67 -13.28 2.17 -6.18
C VAL A 67 -13.14 0.80 -5.50
N GLU A 68 -14.20 0.01 -5.47
CA GLU A 68 -14.24 -1.32 -4.87
C GLU A 68 -13.28 -2.30 -5.55
N ASP A 69 -13.21 -2.30 -6.88
CA ASP A 69 -12.30 -3.17 -7.62
C ASP A 69 -10.85 -2.73 -7.45
N GLY A 70 -10.60 -1.41 -7.41
CA GLY A 70 -9.29 -0.85 -7.11
C GLY A 70 -8.79 -1.22 -5.71
N LEU A 71 -9.67 -1.20 -4.70
CA LEU A 71 -9.34 -1.64 -3.34
C LEU A 71 -8.95 -3.13 -3.33
N LYS A 72 -9.78 -4.01 -3.91
CA LYS A 72 -9.49 -5.46 -4.00
C LYS A 72 -8.16 -5.75 -4.70
N ARG A 73 -7.86 -5.00 -5.77
CA ARG A 73 -6.60 -5.11 -6.50
C ARG A 73 -5.42 -4.77 -5.59
N PHE A 74 -5.49 -3.68 -4.83
CA PHE A 74 -4.41 -3.29 -3.92
C PHE A 74 -4.32 -4.17 -2.68
N GLU A 75 -5.42 -4.67 -2.13
CA GLU A 75 -5.41 -5.67 -1.06
C GLU A 75 -4.62 -6.91 -1.47
N THR A 76 -4.88 -7.42 -2.68
CA THR A 76 -4.17 -8.59 -3.22
C THR A 76 -2.70 -8.28 -3.48
N ALA A 77 -2.40 -7.12 -4.09
CA ALA A 77 -1.04 -6.76 -4.46
C ALA A 77 -0.16 -6.41 -3.25
N LEU A 78 -0.74 -5.92 -2.14
CA LEU A 78 -0.02 -5.59 -0.92
C LEU A 78 0.15 -6.79 0.02
N GLU A 79 -0.57 -7.90 -0.18
CA GLU A 79 -0.55 -9.03 0.75
C GLU A 79 0.86 -9.62 0.96
N ARG A 80 1.70 -9.58 -0.08
CA ARG A 80 3.11 -9.97 -0.04
C ARG A 80 3.95 -8.94 -0.77
N ASP A 81 5.27 -9.15 -0.78
CA ASP A 81 6.18 -8.33 -1.54
C ASP A 81 5.84 -8.45 -3.05
N TYR A 82 5.41 -7.34 -3.63
CA TYR A 82 5.06 -7.24 -5.04
C TYR A 82 6.00 -6.25 -5.73
N PHE A 83 6.84 -6.79 -6.62
CA PHE A 83 7.90 -6.05 -7.31
C PHE A 83 7.45 -5.65 -8.72
N MET A 84 7.79 -4.43 -9.11
CA MET A 84 7.54 -3.82 -10.41
C MET A 84 8.80 -3.11 -10.91
N THR A 85 8.90 -2.98 -12.22
CA THR A 85 9.92 -2.18 -12.92
C THR A 85 9.40 -0.78 -13.24
N GLY A 86 10.29 0.13 -13.65
CA GLY A 86 9.92 1.48 -14.07
C GLY A 86 9.30 1.59 -15.47
N ASP A 87 9.36 0.51 -16.24
CA ASP A 87 8.84 0.39 -17.62
C ASP A 87 7.36 -0.05 -17.68
#